data_AF-A0A0D0V667-F1
#
_entry.id   AF-A0A0D0V667-F1
#
_cell.length_a   1.000
_cell.length_b   1.000
_cell.length_c   1.000
_cell.angle_alpha   90.00
_cell.angle_beta   90.00
_cell.angle_gamma   90.00
#
_symmetry.space_group_name_H-M   'P 1'
#
loop_
_entity.id
_entity.type
_entity.pdbx_description
1 polymer ?
#
loop_
_entity_poly.entity_id
_entity_poly.type
_entity_poly.pdbx_seq_one_letter_code
_entity_poly.pdbx_strand_id
1 'polypeptide(L)'
;MNPLRISTRRLLAAVAVLGLGPVLAVPSAALAAPLDAAGAAGGQPPTTQLLAKAPPDECFAGIGQPYPAGPPCATGQAKVNQAYLWGMTRAGRTLFFGTGANVNCLTSGRTLENTVPTQNADWVCEYGESQIAKRNPQLPVKLGDHRIPRLYTYDTKSNQLTEKTDVVKAASPDDATRLQNTVGIRAAGNYGGVALLGGPALGESINLFAFDTDTGAYLGSHNFTSYGNIRHFTVADGALYAGVGVGNNGGNRGHVLRWMGSKTDPFNFAQVATLPAQAADLTVHEGRIFVTTWPGSDNELGGEAAPAPVPASIASVWMSPKLSDGAPGLTPDDDAAWQQVWNVASYEPDAVVARSYGLGGLASYGGYLYWGTMHVPMKATSLHLSIYPPVDEAGITATAQNTQRAISIYRGKGFGSSKQKVDLLYGSTELPAFDPEANGGVGAWTTKSTNYTPKYGPAGFGNPYNNYTWKMAVAGGKLYVGTMDWSYLAKEFGQQTAAQLGLSPQMGDVLAKAPAVAAAPAGARATAEIPEAVYGGDLYAFPSTKKAATTISDTGVGNYLNYGVRNMVVDGSTIYLGMANPMNLRTDPNDDVPEGGWELIKLKAGC
;
A
#
# COMPACT_ATOMS: atom_id res chain seq x y z
N MET A 1 -66.91 13.66 -35.44
CA MET A 1 -67.28 12.32 -35.97
C MET A 1 -66.28 11.92 -37.05
N ASN A 2 -66.13 10.60 -37.24
CA ASN A 2 -65.45 9.79 -38.27
C ASN A 2 -64.69 10.39 -39.50
N PRO A 3 -63.79 9.59 -40.12
CA PRO A 3 -62.66 10.08 -40.90
C PRO A 3 -62.78 9.73 -42.40
N LEU A 4 -61.67 9.82 -43.14
CA LEU A 4 -61.39 8.88 -44.24
C LEU A 4 -59.88 8.66 -44.43
N ARG A 5 -59.46 7.38 -44.45
CA ARG A 5 -58.16 6.94 -45.00
C ARG A 5 -58.38 6.50 -46.44
N ILE A 6 -57.45 6.83 -47.34
CA ILE A 6 -57.17 6.06 -48.56
C ILE A 6 -55.65 5.89 -48.67
N SER A 7 -55.19 4.80 -49.30
CA SER A 7 -53.79 4.38 -49.29
C SER A 7 -53.29 3.86 -50.64
N THR A 8 -51.99 3.52 -50.65
CA THR A 8 -51.33 2.42 -51.40
C THR A 8 -50.90 2.59 -52.87
N ARG A 9 -49.65 2.10 -53.08
CA ARG A 9 -48.96 1.68 -54.34
C ARG A 9 -48.45 2.83 -55.23
N ARG A 10 -47.13 3.02 -55.43
CA ARG A 10 -46.02 2.14 -55.91
C ARG A 10 -45.97 1.97 -57.44
N LEU A 11 -44.85 2.40 -58.04
CA LEU A 11 -44.24 1.86 -59.26
C LEU A 11 -42.76 1.49 -58.96
N LEU A 12 -42.05 0.81 -59.87
CA LEU A 12 -40.72 0.22 -59.62
C LEU A 12 -39.66 0.53 -60.70
N ALA A 13 -38.40 0.69 -60.24
CA ALA A 13 -37.11 0.30 -60.86
C ALA A 13 -36.03 0.46 -59.75
N ALA A 14 -35.09 -0.45 -59.38
CA ALA A 14 -34.38 -1.56 -60.03
C ALA A 14 -33.34 -1.08 -61.08
N VAL A 15 -32.03 -1.39 -61.04
CA VAL A 15 -31.14 -2.32 -60.26
C VAL A 15 -29.84 -1.52 -59.91
N ALA A 16 -29.06 -1.69 -58.83
CA ALA A 16 -28.36 -2.84 -58.20
C ALA A 16 -28.14 -2.62 -56.65
N VAL A 17 -27.64 -3.49 -55.74
CA VAL A 17 -26.87 -4.77 -55.75
C VAL A 17 -25.34 -4.57 -55.95
N LEU A 18 -24.39 -4.79 -55.01
CA LEU A 18 -24.35 -5.32 -53.61
C LEU A 18 -23.58 -4.36 -52.66
N GLY A 19 -23.64 -4.45 -51.33
CA GLY A 19 -24.49 -5.25 -50.43
C GLY A 19 -23.95 -5.37 -48.98
N LEU A 20 -24.83 -5.73 -48.03
CA LEU A 20 -24.63 -6.33 -46.68
C LEU A 20 -23.51 -5.78 -45.76
N GLY A 21 -23.74 -5.45 -44.48
CA GLY A 21 -24.87 -5.77 -43.59
C GLY A 21 -25.07 -4.77 -42.43
N PRO A 22 -25.77 -5.15 -41.33
CA PRO A 22 -26.38 -4.19 -40.41
C PRO A 22 -25.41 -3.54 -39.42
N VAL A 23 -25.67 -2.27 -39.12
CA VAL A 23 -25.10 -1.57 -37.95
C VAL A 23 -25.69 -2.19 -36.69
N LEU A 24 -24.90 -2.99 -35.99
CA LEU A 24 -25.19 -3.36 -34.60
C LEU A 24 -24.98 -2.12 -33.73
N ALA A 25 -26.04 -1.66 -33.07
CA ALA A 25 -25.94 -0.62 -32.06
C ALA A 25 -25.16 -1.18 -30.85
N VAL A 26 -23.89 -0.78 -30.73
CA VAL A 26 -23.07 -1.09 -29.56
C VAL A 26 -23.66 -0.31 -28.37
N PRO A 27 -24.01 -0.96 -27.25
CA PRO A 27 -24.44 -0.24 -26.06
C PRO A 27 -23.28 0.60 -25.53
N SER A 28 -23.48 1.90 -25.35
CA SER A 28 -22.53 2.75 -24.63
C SER A 28 -22.33 2.16 -23.22
N ALA A 29 -21.09 1.83 -22.89
CA ALA A 29 -20.75 1.37 -21.55
C ALA A 29 -20.87 2.55 -20.57
N ALA A 30 -22.03 2.67 -19.93
CA ALA A 30 -22.22 3.61 -18.84
C ALA A 30 -21.25 3.29 -17.70
N LEU A 31 -20.65 4.33 -17.12
CA LEU A 31 -19.93 4.23 -15.86
C LEU A 31 -20.86 3.62 -14.80
N ALA A 32 -20.32 2.75 -13.95
CA ALA A 32 -21.14 1.83 -13.17
C ALA A 32 -21.97 2.56 -12.10
N ALA A 33 -23.27 2.66 -12.33
CA ALA A 33 -24.24 2.74 -11.23
C ALA A 33 -24.07 1.50 -10.32
N PRO A 34 -24.36 1.60 -9.01
CA PRO A 34 -24.15 0.50 -8.08
C PRO A 34 -24.91 -0.75 -8.54
N LEU A 35 -24.19 -1.87 -8.66
CA LEU A 35 -24.80 -3.16 -8.97
C LEU A 35 -25.59 -3.63 -7.75
N ASP A 36 -26.92 -3.48 -7.83
CA ASP A 36 -27.87 -3.90 -6.79
C ASP A 36 -27.56 -5.30 -6.26
N ALA A 37 -27.55 -5.44 -4.93
CA ALA A 37 -27.18 -6.66 -4.21
C ALA A 37 -28.26 -7.78 -4.25
N ALA A 38 -28.87 -8.00 -5.42
CA ALA A 38 -30.03 -8.84 -5.62
C ALA A 38 -29.69 -10.18 -6.31
N GLY A 39 -28.92 -11.07 -5.65
CA GLY A 39 -28.59 -12.35 -6.32
C GLY A 39 -27.74 -13.43 -5.61
N ALA A 40 -27.48 -13.40 -4.30
CA ALA A 40 -26.73 -14.50 -3.65
C ALA A 40 -27.01 -14.72 -2.15
N ALA A 41 -28.00 -15.57 -1.85
CA ALA A 41 -28.09 -16.42 -0.65
C ALA A 41 -27.73 -15.83 0.73
N GLY A 42 -28.73 -15.27 1.43
CA GLY A 42 -29.00 -15.51 2.86
C GLY A 42 -28.02 -15.02 3.93
N GLY A 43 -26.83 -14.53 3.58
CA GLY A 43 -25.83 -14.10 4.54
C GLY A 43 -26.19 -12.81 5.28
N GLN A 44 -25.79 -12.72 6.55
CA GLN A 44 -25.83 -11.45 7.28
C GLN A 44 -24.75 -10.50 6.72
N PRO A 45 -25.02 -9.18 6.61
CA PRO A 45 -23.99 -8.22 6.22
C PRO A 45 -22.84 -8.22 7.25
N PRO A 46 -21.59 -7.94 6.82
CA PRO A 46 -20.47 -7.84 7.74
C PRO A 46 -20.64 -6.65 8.69
N THR A 47 -20.46 -6.87 9.99
CA THR A 47 -20.62 -5.80 11.00
C THR A 47 -19.27 -5.24 11.42
N THR A 48 -19.12 -3.92 11.35
CA THR A 48 -17.98 -3.16 11.88
C THR A 48 -18.21 -2.72 13.33
N GLN A 49 -17.13 -2.52 14.08
CA GLN A 49 -17.12 -1.93 15.41
C GLN A 49 -15.76 -1.27 15.66
N LEU A 50 -15.72 0.03 15.91
CA LEU A 50 -14.51 0.71 16.39
C LEU A 50 -14.16 0.20 17.79
N LEU A 51 -12.90 -0.18 18.01
CA LEU A 51 -12.40 -0.70 19.29
C LEU A 51 -11.48 0.27 20.02
N ALA A 52 -10.69 1.04 19.28
CA ALA A 52 -9.78 2.06 19.77
C ALA A 52 -9.39 3.01 18.62
N LYS A 53 -9.03 4.25 18.95
CA LYS A 53 -8.55 5.29 18.03
C LYS A 53 -7.36 6.03 18.67
N ALA A 54 -6.53 6.64 17.85
CA ALA A 54 -5.47 7.55 18.30
C ALA A 54 -6.06 8.74 19.06
N PRO A 55 -5.63 9.04 20.31
CA PRO A 55 -5.85 10.35 20.90
C PRO A 55 -4.94 11.38 20.23
N PRO A 56 -5.31 12.69 20.24
CA PRO A 56 -4.36 13.75 19.96
C PRO A 56 -3.13 13.66 20.87
N ASP A 57 -1.95 14.00 20.36
CA ASP A 57 -0.67 13.82 21.05
C ASP A 57 0.29 15.02 20.98
N GLU A 58 -0.15 16.12 20.37
CA GLU A 58 0.58 17.39 20.25
C GLU A 58 -0.41 18.58 20.20
N CYS A 59 0.08 19.78 20.46
CA CYS A 59 -0.64 21.03 20.23
C CYS A 59 0.11 21.87 19.18
N PHE A 60 -0.63 22.41 18.22
CA PHE A 60 -0.12 23.08 17.03
C PHE A 60 -0.56 24.55 17.00
N ALA A 61 0.40 25.46 16.83
CA ALA A 61 0.18 26.91 16.81
C ALA A 61 0.53 27.56 15.46
N GLY A 62 0.66 26.75 14.39
CA GLY A 62 1.15 27.17 13.08
C GLY A 62 2.55 26.65 12.77
N ILE A 63 2.86 26.53 11.47
CA ILE A 63 4.17 26.09 10.99
C ILE A 63 5.28 26.97 11.58
N GLY A 64 6.37 26.34 12.04
CA GLY A 64 7.55 27.04 12.55
C GLY A 64 7.45 27.54 13.99
N GLN A 65 6.25 27.59 14.58
CA GLN A 65 5.99 28.12 15.92
C GLN A 65 6.34 27.12 17.04
N PRO A 66 6.55 27.58 18.29
CA PRO A 66 6.58 26.73 19.48
C PRO A 66 5.30 25.91 19.67
N TYR A 67 5.40 24.68 20.16
CA TYR A 67 4.25 23.81 20.42
C TYR A 67 3.71 24.15 21.82
N PRO A 68 2.43 24.54 21.97
CA PRO A 68 1.82 24.77 23.27
C PRO A 68 1.81 23.51 24.15
N ALA A 69 1.66 23.70 25.46
CA ALA A 69 1.44 22.60 26.38
C ALA A 69 0.03 21.99 26.18
N GLY A 70 -0.03 20.66 26.27
CA GLY A 70 -1.23 19.85 26.07
C GLY A 70 -0.91 18.55 25.29
N PRO A 71 -1.93 17.85 24.78
CA PRO A 71 -3.36 18.14 24.95
C PRO A 71 -3.88 17.88 26.38
N PRO A 72 -5.02 18.48 26.79
CA PRO A 72 -5.78 19.50 26.07
C PRO A 72 -4.97 20.79 25.91
N CYS A 73 -5.14 21.47 24.78
CA CYS A 73 -4.25 22.55 24.38
C CYS A 73 -4.59 23.86 25.08
N ALA A 74 -3.60 24.46 25.75
CA ALA A 74 -3.77 25.78 26.39
C ALA A 74 -3.95 26.91 25.36
N THR A 75 -3.33 26.77 24.18
CA THR A 75 -3.51 27.61 22.98
C THR A 75 -3.30 26.73 21.74
N GLY A 76 -3.74 27.22 20.57
CA GLY A 76 -3.62 26.49 19.30
C GLY A 76 -4.63 25.34 19.15
N GLN A 77 -4.40 24.51 18.15
CA GLN A 77 -5.24 23.37 17.76
C GLN A 77 -4.63 22.06 18.27
N ALA A 78 -5.46 21.09 18.64
CA ALA A 78 -4.97 19.74 18.96
C ALA A 78 -4.52 19.03 17.67
N LYS A 79 -3.47 18.21 17.75
CA LYS A 79 -2.89 17.51 16.60
C LYS A 79 -2.69 16.03 16.93
N VAL A 80 -3.08 15.15 16.01
CA VAL A 80 -2.98 13.69 16.13
C VAL A 80 -1.92 13.14 15.18
N ASN A 81 -0.67 13.11 15.64
CA ASN A 81 0.45 12.70 14.79
C ASN A 81 0.44 11.19 14.50
N GLN A 82 -0.17 10.38 15.37
CA GLN A 82 -0.21 8.90 15.26
C GLN A 82 -1.16 8.44 14.14
N ALA A 83 -0.69 8.55 12.90
CA ALA A 83 -1.50 8.33 11.70
C ALA A 83 -1.84 6.86 11.41
N TYR A 84 -0.93 5.93 11.68
CA TYR A 84 -1.03 4.53 11.21
C TYR A 84 -1.06 3.53 12.37
N LEU A 85 -1.97 2.54 12.34
CA LEU A 85 -1.81 1.28 13.05
C LEU A 85 -0.98 0.36 12.14
N TRP A 86 0.35 0.44 12.27
CA TRP A 86 1.25 0.10 11.16
C TRP A 86 1.63 -1.38 11.13
N GLY A 87 2.03 -1.93 12.29
CA GLY A 87 2.36 -3.34 12.52
C GLY A 87 1.47 -3.91 13.62
N MET A 88 0.84 -5.07 13.38
CA MET A 88 -0.07 -5.74 14.32
C MET A 88 0.11 -7.27 14.29
N THR A 89 -0.04 -7.92 15.44
CA THR A 89 -0.05 -9.38 15.59
C THR A 89 -1.00 -9.78 16.74
N ARG A 90 -1.34 -11.08 16.87
CA ARG A 90 -2.23 -11.60 17.92
C ARG A 90 -1.62 -12.81 18.60
N ALA A 91 -1.46 -12.74 19.92
CA ALA A 91 -1.05 -13.85 20.77
C ALA A 91 -2.17 -14.16 21.77
N GLY A 92 -2.72 -15.37 21.72
CA GLY A 92 -3.92 -15.71 22.50
C GLY A 92 -5.07 -14.73 22.23
N ARG A 93 -5.59 -14.07 23.28
CA ARG A 93 -6.64 -13.04 23.18
C ARG A 93 -6.11 -11.60 23.04
N THR A 94 -4.80 -11.42 22.97
CA THR A 94 -4.15 -10.10 23.02
C THR A 94 -3.64 -9.73 21.64
N LEU A 95 -4.10 -8.59 21.12
CA LEU A 95 -3.45 -7.94 19.99
C LEU A 95 -2.24 -7.16 20.52
N PHE A 96 -1.11 -7.29 19.84
CA PHE A 96 0.08 -6.45 20.05
C PHE A 96 0.26 -5.61 18.78
N PHE A 97 0.36 -4.29 18.92
CA PHE A 97 0.55 -3.41 17.78
C PHE A 97 1.39 -2.17 18.10
N GLY A 98 1.86 -1.50 17.05
CA GLY A 98 2.49 -0.19 17.19
C GLY A 98 2.25 0.70 15.97
N THR A 99 2.60 1.98 16.13
CA THR A 99 2.15 3.03 15.22
C THR A 99 3.23 3.51 14.25
N GLY A 100 2.79 4.23 13.22
CA GLY A 100 3.63 5.18 12.48
C GLY A 100 3.06 6.58 12.64
N ALA A 101 3.91 7.56 12.94
CA ALA A 101 3.52 8.96 13.08
C ALA A 101 3.81 9.76 11.81
N ASN A 102 2.91 10.69 11.43
CA ASN A 102 3.00 11.56 10.25
C ASN A 102 3.49 10.88 8.96
N VAL A 103 3.11 9.60 8.76
CA VAL A 103 3.70 8.74 7.71
C VAL A 103 3.48 9.31 6.30
N ASN A 104 2.43 10.11 6.10
CA ASN A 104 2.20 10.86 4.86
C ASN A 104 3.33 11.86 4.56
N CYS A 105 3.63 12.74 5.51
CA CYS A 105 4.72 13.70 5.43
C CYS A 105 6.07 12.99 5.29
N LEU A 106 6.31 11.92 6.06
CA LEU A 106 7.55 11.15 5.97
C LEU A 106 7.71 10.40 4.64
N THR A 107 6.61 10.02 3.97
CA THR A 107 6.64 9.38 2.64
C THR A 107 6.83 10.42 1.52
N SER A 108 6.09 11.54 1.58
CA SER A 108 6.27 12.66 0.64
C SER A 108 7.70 13.22 0.75
N GLY A 109 8.21 13.39 1.97
CA GLY A 109 9.59 13.76 2.23
C GLY A 109 10.61 12.74 1.72
N ARG A 110 10.56 11.47 2.15
CA ARG A 110 11.60 10.49 1.83
C ARG A 110 11.60 10.00 0.39
N THR A 111 10.44 9.89 -0.25
CA THR A 111 10.28 9.22 -1.56
C THR A 111 9.88 10.18 -2.68
N LEU A 112 9.45 11.41 -2.36
CA LEU A 112 9.27 12.50 -3.35
C LEU A 112 10.21 13.70 -3.08
N GLU A 113 11.15 13.62 -2.12
CA GLU A 113 12.06 14.73 -1.74
C GLU A 113 11.35 16.04 -1.35
N ASN A 114 10.08 15.98 -0.94
CA ASN A 114 9.35 17.18 -0.53
C ASN A 114 9.92 17.75 0.79
N THR A 115 10.14 19.06 0.81
CA THR A 115 10.66 19.82 1.95
C THR A 115 9.91 21.12 2.19
N VAL A 116 8.88 21.43 1.38
CA VAL A 116 8.11 22.68 1.45
C VAL A 116 6.97 22.52 2.46
N PRO A 117 6.98 23.25 3.59
CA PRO A 117 5.93 23.12 4.60
C PRO A 117 4.54 23.37 4.02
N THR A 118 3.60 22.49 4.33
CA THR A 118 2.24 22.50 3.74
C THR A 118 1.22 22.37 4.87
N GLN A 119 0.17 23.19 4.84
CA GLN A 119 -0.98 23.12 5.76
C GLN A 119 -2.27 23.37 4.97
N ASN A 120 -3.29 22.55 5.21
CA ASN A 120 -4.68 22.82 4.82
C ASN A 120 -5.59 22.71 6.07
N ALA A 121 -6.88 22.44 5.91
CA ALA A 121 -7.82 22.27 7.02
C ALA A 121 -7.68 20.90 7.73
N ASP A 122 -7.06 19.93 7.06
CA ASP A 122 -7.13 18.51 7.41
C ASP A 122 -5.79 17.97 7.93
N TRP A 123 -4.66 18.47 7.42
CA TRP A 123 -3.32 18.12 7.90
C TRP A 123 -2.29 19.25 7.77
N VAL A 124 -1.17 19.07 8.48
CA VAL A 124 0.08 19.81 8.32
C VAL A 124 1.27 18.87 8.16
N CYS A 125 2.18 19.22 7.25
CA CYS A 125 3.55 18.73 7.19
C CYS A 125 4.50 19.91 7.37
N GLU A 126 5.32 19.87 8.42
CA GLU A 126 6.18 20.97 8.87
C GLU A 126 7.62 20.87 8.32
N TYR A 127 8.09 19.67 7.95
CA TYR A 127 9.46 19.39 7.52
C TYR A 127 10.51 20.11 8.38
N GLY A 128 11.42 20.88 7.80
CA GLY A 128 12.48 21.61 8.51
C GLY A 128 12.00 22.71 9.45
N GLU A 129 10.76 23.19 9.29
CA GLU A 129 10.17 24.17 10.19
C GLU A 129 9.66 23.53 11.51
N SER A 130 9.57 22.20 11.58
CA SER A 130 9.19 21.51 12.81
C SER A 130 10.19 21.79 13.94
N GLN A 131 9.72 21.80 15.18
CA GLN A 131 10.64 21.89 16.32
C GLN A 131 11.50 20.63 16.50
N ILE A 132 11.10 19.50 15.93
CA ILE A 132 11.92 18.29 15.98
C ILE A 132 13.18 18.47 15.11
N ALA A 133 13.04 19.08 13.93
CA ALA A 133 14.18 19.51 13.11
C ALA A 133 14.97 20.66 13.79
N LYS A 134 14.30 21.71 14.28
CA LYS A 134 14.99 22.85 14.92
C LYS A 134 15.74 22.48 16.21
N ARG A 135 15.31 21.44 16.95
CA ARG A 135 16.01 20.88 18.12
C ARG A 135 17.05 19.82 17.77
N ASN A 136 17.02 19.27 16.55
CA ASN A 136 18.02 18.32 16.05
C ASN A 136 18.48 18.71 14.63
N PRO A 137 19.44 19.64 14.48
CA PRO A 137 19.94 20.09 13.18
C PRO A 137 20.64 19.01 12.32
N GLN A 138 20.83 17.80 12.85
CA GLN A 138 21.36 16.64 12.10
C GLN A 138 20.24 15.76 11.51
N LEU A 139 18.98 16.01 11.85
CA LEU A 139 17.82 15.36 11.22
C LEU A 139 17.61 15.97 9.81
N PRO A 140 17.61 15.17 8.73
CA PRO A 140 17.31 15.68 7.39
C PRO A 140 15.94 16.36 7.35
N VAL A 141 15.85 17.52 6.69
CA VAL A 141 14.65 18.37 6.56
C VAL A 141 13.40 17.54 6.19
N LYS A 142 13.54 16.62 5.24
CA LYS A 142 12.50 15.70 4.75
C LYS A 142 11.99 14.66 5.78
N LEU A 143 12.57 14.61 6.98
CA LEU A 143 12.18 13.75 8.10
C LEU A 143 11.73 14.57 9.34
N GLY A 144 11.64 15.90 9.25
CA GLY A 144 11.32 16.76 10.40
C GLY A 144 9.94 16.52 11.03
N ASP A 145 8.98 15.97 10.29
CA ASP A 145 7.68 15.55 10.83
C ASP A 145 7.73 14.27 11.70
N HIS A 146 8.91 13.67 11.89
CA HIS A 146 9.11 12.52 12.77
C HIS A 146 8.57 12.79 14.19
N ARG A 147 7.92 11.78 14.78
CA ARG A 147 7.51 11.72 16.18
C ARG A 147 7.69 10.28 16.67
N ILE A 148 7.97 10.13 17.96
CA ILE A 148 8.20 8.82 18.57
C ILE A 148 6.94 7.95 18.40
N PRO A 149 7.05 6.73 17.83
CA PRO A 149 5.90 5.84 17.67
C PRO A 149 5.48 5.25 19.02
N ARG A 150 4.22 4.83 19.08
CA ARG A 150 3.60 4.23 20.26
C ARG A 150 3.50 2.73 20.11
N LEU A 151 3.50 2.04 21.25
CA LEU A 151 3.38 0.59 21.37
C LEU A 151 2.16 0.28 22.23
N TYR A 152 1.33 -0.68 21.82
CA TYR A 152 0.05 -0.99 22.46
C TYR A 152 -0.21 -2.50 22.57
N THR A 153 -0.98 -2.86 23.59
CA THR A 153 -1.71 -4.13 23.66
C THR A 153 -3.21 -3.88 23.74
N TYR A 154 -4.02 -4.69 23.06
CA TYR A 154 -5.48 -4.69 23.19
C TYR A 154 -6.00 -6.08 23.54
N ASP A 155 -6.73 -6.20 24.65
CA ASP A 155 -7.33 -7.45 25.10
C ASP A 155 -8.73 -7.62 24.49
N THR A 156 -8.92 -8.62 23.62
CA THR A 156 -10.17 -8.82 22.89
C THR A 156 -11.31 -9.43 23.71
N LYS A 157 -11.09 -9.71 25.01
CA LYS A 157 -12.11 -10.17 25.96
C LYS A 157 -12.56 -9.07 26.92
N SER A 158 -11.64 -8.27 27.46
CA SER A 158 -12.00 -7.10 28.30
C SER A 158 -12.25 -5.82 27.50
N ASN A 159 -11.97 -5.84 26.19
CA ASN A 159 -12.00 -4.68 25.28
C ASN A 159 -11.06 -3.53 25.71
N GLN A 160 -9.99 -3.87 26.44
CA GLN A 160 -9.09 -2.90 27.05
C GLN A 160 -7.87 -2.62 26.17
N LEU A 161 -7.68 -1.36 25.78
CA LEU A 161 -6.41 -0.85 25.27
C LEU A 161 -5.47 -0.54 26.45
N THR A 162 -4.18 -0.85 26.28
CA THR A 162 -3.10 -0.49 27.22
C THR A 162 -1.88 -0.01 26.43
N GLU A 163 -1.41 1.21 26.69
CA GLU A 163 -0.15 1.71 26.12
C GLU A 163 1.06 1.06 26.81
N LYS A 164 2.09 0.75 26.02
CA LYS A 164 3.35 0.10 26.43
C LYS A 164 4.57 1.01 26.20
N THR A 165 4.40 2.12 25.48
CA THR A 165 5.46 3.08 25.11
C THR A 165 6.34 3.49 26.30
N ASP A 166 5.73 3.83 27.44
CA ASP A 166 6.48 4.35 28.59
C ASP A 166 7.18 3.25 29.40
N VAL A 167 6.73 1.99 29.30
CA VAL A 167 7.46 0.83 29.86
C VAL A 167 8.80 0.66 29.15
N VAL A 168 8.84 0.89 27.82
CA VAL A 168 10.08 0.87 27.03
C VAL A 168 10.99 2.04 27.42
N LYS A 169 10.46 3.26 27.51
CA LYS A 169 11.25 4.44 27.92
C LYS A 169 11.83 4.32 29.34
N ALA A 170 11.11 3.67 30.26
CA ALA A 170 11.51 3.51 31.65
C ALA A 170 12.50 2.33 31.87
N ALA A 171 12.65 1.43 30.90
CA ALA A 171 13.52 0.26 31.03
C ALA A 171 15.02 0.64 31.05
N SER A 172 15.45 1.47 30.10
CA SER A 172 16.79 2.06 30.10
C SER A 172 16.88 3.29 29.18
N PRO A 173 17.91 4.16 29.32
CA PRO A 173 18.19 5.23 28.36
C PRO A 173 18.43 4.72 26.93
N ASP A 174 18.97 3.51 26.82
CA ASP A 174 19.22 2.79 25.57
C ASP A 174 17.90 2.41 24.87
N ASP A 175 16.96 1.82 25.60
CA ASP A 175 15.62 1.47 25.10
C ASP A 175 14.83 2.72 24.69
N ALA A 176 14.89 3.78 25.51
CA ALA A 176 14.30 5.08 25.19
C ALA A 176 14.89 5.67 23.90
N THR A 177 16.22 5.60 23.73
CA THR A 177 16.93 6.13 22.55
C THR A 177 16.60 5.32 21.29
N ARG A 178 16.55 3.97 21.38
CA ARG A 178 16.12 3.13 20.25
C ARG A 178 14.68 3.43 19.85
N LEU A 179 13.76 3.59 20.80
CA LEU A 179 12.37 3.95 20.51
C LEU A 179 12.26 5.34 19.88
N GLN A 180 12.96 6.34 20.43
CA GLN A 180 13.00 7.70 19.90
C GLN A 180 13.52 7.77 18.45
N ASN A 181 14.52 6.94 18.13
CA ASN A 181 15.13 6.86 16.80
C ASN A 181 14.41 5.90 15.84
N THR A 182 13.26 5.32 16.21
CA THR A 182 12.44 4.45 15.35
C THR A 182 11.41 5.28 14.59
N VAL A 183 11.42 5.25 13.25
CA VAL A 183 10.49 5.99 12.37
C VAL A 183 9.04 5.53 12.56
N GLY A 184 8.85 4.24 12.82
CA GLY A 184 7.56 3.68 13.19
C GLY A 184 7.57 2.16 13.22
N ILE A 185 6.64 1.59 13.97
CA ILE A 185 6.51 0.15 14.22
C ILE A 185 5.81 -0.52 13.03
N ARG A 186 6.53 -0.58 11.91
CA ARG A 186 6.05 -1.05 10.60
C ARG A 186 5.68 -2.54 10.57
N ALA A 187 6.26 -3.33 11.47
CA ALA A 187 6.17 -4.79 11.53
C ALA A 187 5.82 -5.30 12.94
N ALA A 188 5.06 -6.39 13.01
CA ALA A 188 4.86 -7.16 14.23
C ALA A 188 4.66 -8.65 13.93
N GLY A 189 5.06 -9.51 14.86
CA GLY A 189 4.93 -10.97 14.81
C GLY A 189 5.01 -11.58 16.21
N ASN A 190 4.56 -12.82 16.40
CA ASN A 190 4.73 -13.51 17.67
C ASN A 190 4.93 -15.02 17.49
N TYR A 191 5.78 -15.61 18.34
CA TYR A 191 6.00 -17.05 18.45
C TYR A 191 6.74 -17.38 19.76
N GLY A 192 6.71 -18.63 20.23
CA GLY A 192 7.52 -19.08 21.37
C GLY A 192 7.28 -18.34 22.70
N GLY A 193 6.12 -17.68 22.87
CA GLY A 193 5.82 -16.84 24.03
C GLY A 193 6.34 -15.39 23.94
N VAL A 194 6.86 -14.96 22.78
CA VAL A 194 7.40 -13.62 22.53
C VAL A 194 6.63 -12.94 21.40
N ALA A 195 6.21 -11.70 21.63
CA ALA A 195 5.76 -10.77 20.59
C ALA A 195 6.91 -9.81 20.25
N LEU A 196 7.23 -9.71 18.96
CA LEU A 196 8.23 -8.80 18.39
C LEU A 196 7.52 -7.70 17.62
N LEU A 197 7.86 -6.45 17.92
CA LEU A 197 7.35 -5.25 17.26
C LEU A 197 8.54 -4.40 16.81
N GLY A 198 8.52 -3.83 15.60
CA GLY A 198 9.65 -3.01 15.16
C GLY A 198 9.49 -2.40 13.77
N GLY A 199 10.55 -1.73 13.33
CA GLY A 199 10.55 -1.01 12.05
C GLY A 199 11.85 -0.23 11.80
N PRO A 200 11.90 0.56 10.71
CA PRO A 200 13.06 1.37 10.35
C PRO A 200 13.46 2.34 11.46
N ALA A 201 14.77 2.49 11.66
CA ALA A 201 15.34 3.62 12.37
C ALA A 201 15.41 4.86 11.45
N LEU A 202 15.78 6.02 12.01
CA LEU A 202 16.07 7.24 11.25
C LEU A 202 17.31 7.11 10.34
N GLY A 203 18.15 6.09 10.56
CA GLY A 203 19.30 5.74 9.73
C GLY A 203 19.09 4.48 8.88
N GLU A 204 20.16 3.70 8.68
CA GLU A 204 20.17 2.51 7.82
C GLU A 204 19.88 1.18 8.57
N SER A 205 19.30 1.26 9.77
CA SER A 205 19.06 0.12 10.66
C SER A 205 17.57 -0.07 11.01
N ILE A 206 17.23 -1.19 11.66
CA ILE A 206 15.90 -1.43 12.25
C ILE A 206 16.01 -1.61 13.76
N ASN A 207 15.00 -1.15 14.49
CA ASN A 207 14.83 -1.45 15.91
C ASN A 207 13.72 -2.48 16.08
N LEU A 208 13.98 -3.51 16.89
CA LEU A 208 12.96 -4.44 17.39
C LEU A 208 12.80 -4.27 18.91
N PHE A 209 11.57 -4.46 19.39
CA PHE A 209 11.14 -4.41 20.79
C PHE A 209 10.41 -5.71 21.09
N ALA A 210 10.76 -6.37 22.20
CA ALA A 210 10.25 -7.68 22.57
C ALA A 210 9.33 -7.59 23.79
N PHE A 211 8.24 -8.36 23.77
CA PHE A 211 7.29 -8.48 24.88
C PHE A 211 6.93 -9.93 25.13
N ASP A 212 6.74 -10.30 26.39
CA ASP A 212 6.21 -11.60 26.81
C ASP A 212 4.71 -11.66 26.50
N THR A 213 4.24 -12.70 25.81
CA THR A 213 2.84 -12.79 25.35
C THR A 213 1.84 -13.08 26.47
N ASP A 214 2.30 -13.63 27.59
CA ASP A 214 1.46 -14.26 28.61
C ASP A 214 1.24 -13.30 29.79
N THR A 215 2.26 -12.48 30.07
CA THR A 215 2.27 -11.43 31.10
C THR A 215 2.18 -10.02 30.52
N GLY A 216 2.51 -9.82 29.24
CA GLY A 216 2.63 -8.50 28.63
C GLY A 216 3.82 -7.68 29.15
N ALA A 217 4.79 -8.31 29.81
CA ALA A 217 6.03 -7.68 30.26
C ALA A 217 6.94 -7.31 29.08
N TYR A 218 7.81 -6.31 29.27
CA TYR A 218 8.83 -5.93 28.30
C TYR A 218 10.08 -6.80 28.47
N LEU A 219 10.67 -7.27 27.37
CA LEU A 219 11.83 -8.17 27.34
C LEU A 219 13.10 -7.49 26.78
N GLY A 220 13.04 -6.20 26.44
CA GLY A 220 14.17 -5.42 25.91
C GLY A 220 14.01 -5.01 24.43
N SER A 221 15.04 -4.36 23.90
CA SER A 221 15.15 -3.93 22.50
C SER A 221 16.51 -4.26 21.88
N HIS A 222 16.56 -4.31 20.55
CA HIS A 222 17.80 -4.48 19.79
C HIS A 222 17.79 -3.66 18.50
N ASN A 223 18.96 -3.18 18.09
CA ASN A 223 19.16 -2.50 16.79
C ASN A 223 19.95 -3.41 15.86
N PHE A 224 19.37 -3.77 14.71
CA PHE A 224 20.06 -4.54 13.68
C PHE A 224 20.64 -3.56 12.65
N THR A 225 21.93 -3.31 12.73
CA THR A 225 22.64 -2.30 11.92
C THR A 225 22.69 -2.61 10.42
N SER A 226 22.56 -3.88 10.04
CA SER A 226 22.65 -4.34 8.65
C SER A 226 21.39 -4.11 7.80
N TYR A 227 20.23 -3.88 8.44
CA TYR A 227 18.93 -3.89 7.76
C TYR A 227 18.20 -2.56 7.96
N GLY A 228 17.97 -1.78 6.91
CA GLY A 228 17.25 -0.49 7.01
C GLY A 228 15.74 -0.58 6.85
N ASN A 229 15.18 -1.79 6.72
CA ASN A 229 13.74 -1.98 6.62
C ASN A 229 13.27 -3.36 7.10
N ILE A 230 12.04 -3.40 7.61
CA ILE A 230 11.28 -4.62 7.94
C ILE A 230 9.79 -4.32 7.75
N ARG A 231 9.01 -5.31 7.28
CA ARG A 231 7.58 -5.11 7.01
C ARG A 231 6.64 -6.07 7.72
N HIS A 232 6.76 -7.38 7.52
CA HIS A 232 5.86 -8.36 8.15
C HIS A 232 6.65 -9.58 8.63
N PHE A 233 6.01 -10.34 9.51
CA PHE A 233 6.45 -11.66 9.96
C PHE A 233 5.44 -12.73 9.51
N THR A 234 5.87 -13.99 9.42
CA THR A 234 4.98 -15.15 9.27
C THR A 234 5.46 -16.33 10.10
N VAL A 235 4.55 -17.18 10.57
CA VAL A 235 4.89 -18.45 11.25
C VAL A 235 4.73 -19.58 10.24
N ALA A 236 5.76 -20.41 10.10
CA ALA A 236 5.82 -21.52 9.16
C ALA A 236 6.57 -22.70 9.78
N ASP A 237 6.00 -23.90 9.70
CA ASP A 237 6.62 -25.16 10.15
C ASP A 237 7.36 -25.08 11.50
N GLY A 238 6.69 -24.54 12.53
CA GLY A 238 7.24 -24.46 13.87
C GLY A 238 8.30 -23.37 14.10
N ALA A 239 8.47 -22.42 13.18
CA ALA A 239 9.36 -21.26 13.32
C ALA A 239 8.71 -19.94 12.86
N LEU A 240 9.25 -18.81 13.35
CA LEU A 240 8.85 -17.45 12.95
C LEU A 240 9.87 -16.89 11.96
N TYR A 241 9.41 -16.19 10.92
CA TYR A 241 10.25 -15.60 9.88
C TYR A 241 9.93 -14.13 9.68
N ALA A 242 10.94 -13.34 9.31
CA ALA A 242 10.85 -11.91 9.03
C ALA A 242 11.44 -11.58 7.65
N GLY A 243 10.77 -10.68 6.91
CA GLY A 243 11.28 -10.12 5.66
C GLY A 243 11.93 -8.75 5.91
N VAL A 244 13.22 -8.63 5.56
CA VAL A 244 14.02 -7.41 5.76
C VAL A 244 14.66 -6.93 4.46
N GLY A 245 15.07 -5.66 4.44
CA GLY A 245 15.92 -5.07 3.40
C GLY A 245 17.23 -4.54 3.97
N VAL A 246 18.32 -4.62 3.20
CA VAL A 246 19.70 -4.31 3.60
C VAL A 246 20.11 -2.87 3.26
N GLY A 247 20.82 -2.20 4.18
CA GLY A 247 21.26 -0.81 4.03
C GLY A 247 20.13 0.21 4.00
N ASN A 248 20.40 1.46 3.60
CA ASN A 248 19.44 2.58 3.59
C ASN A 248 18.07 2.22 2.98
N ASN A 249 17.00 2.35 3.80
CA ASN A 249 15.62 1.94 3.50
C ASN A 249 15.46 0.50 2.95
N GLY A 250 16.49 -0.34 3.12
CA GLY A 250 16.60 -1.69 2.57
C GLY A 250 17.00 -1.79 1.10
N GLY A 251 17.52 -0.71 0.51
CA GLY A 251 17.71 -0.57 -0.94
C GLY A 251 18.77 -1.46 -1.60
N ASN A 252 19.64 -2.15 -0.85
CA ASN A 252 20.77 -2.89 -1.41
C ASN A 252 20.44 -4.34 -1.84
N ARG A 253 19.47 -4.98 -1.16
CA ARG A 253 18.94 -6.34 -1.36
C ARG A 253 17.93 -6.69 -0.26
N GLY A 254 17.22 -7.80 -0.42
CA GLY A 254 16.40 -8.38 0.65
C GLY A 254 17.05 -9.60 1.32
N HIS A 255 16.65 -9.86 2.57
CA HIS A 255 16.88 -11.14 3.24
C HIS A 255 15.59 -11.65 3.88
N VAL A 256 15.53 -12.97 4.08
CA VAL A 256 14.57 -13.60 5.00
C VAL A 256 15.35 -14.10 6.20
N LEU A 257 14.85 -13.77 7.40
CA LEU A 257 15.45 -14.18 8.66
C LEU A 257 14.52 -15.19 9.34
N ARG A 258 15.06 -16.30 9.83
CA ARG A 258 14.40 -17.23 10.77
C ARG A 258 14.72 -16.78 12.19
N TRP A 259 13.70 -16.65 13.03
CA TRP A 259 13.88 -16.42 14.46
C TRP A 259 14.32 -17.71 15.15
N MET A 260 15.38 -17.60 15.94
CA MET A 260 15.98 -18.69 16.74
C MET A 260 15.89 -18.40 18.24
N GLY A 261 15.19 -17.32 18.62
CA GLY A 261 15.18 -16.78 19.98
C GLY A 261 14.26 -17.48 20.98
N SER A 262 14.20 -16.87 22.16
CA SER A 262 13.43 -17.32 23.32
C SER A 262 13.02 -16.10 24.17
N LYS A 263 12.30 -16.31 25.28
CA LYS A 263 11.97 -15.22 26.22
C LYS A 263 13.21 -14.56 26.86
N THR A 264 14.32 -15.29 26.98
CA THR A 264 15.59 -14.78 27.55
C THR A 264 16.61 -14.32 26.50
N ASP A 265 16.38 -14.65 25.23
CA ASP A 265 17.15 -14.19 24.07
C ASP A 265 16.18 -13.91 22.90
N PRO A 266 15.40 -12.81 22.95
CA PRO A 266 14.32 -12.59 21.98
C PRO A 266 14.81 -12.06 20.63
N PHE A 267 16.10 -11.76 20.47
CA PHE A 267 16.66 -11.10 19.28
C PHE A 267 17.57 -11.98 18.44
N ASN A 268 17.60 -13.29 18.71
CA ASN A 268 18.36 -14.25 17.94
C ASN A 268 17.69 -14.57 16.59
N PHE A 269 18.41 -14.35 15.49
CA PHE A 269 17.96 -14.62 14.13
C PHE A 269 19.09 -15.25 13.30
N ALA A 270 18.72 -16.19 12.42
CA ALA A 270 19.57 -16.72 11.37
C ALA A 270 19.05 -16.25 10.00
N GLN A 271 19.94 -15.89 9.08
CA GLN A 271 19.57 -15.65 7.68
C GLN A 271 19.25 -16.98 6.98
N VAL A 272 18.22 -17.01 6.13
CA VAL A 272 17.76 -18.20 5.38
C VAL A 272 17.37 -17.88 3.92
N ALA A 273 17.72 -16.69 3.42
CA ALA A 273 17.50 -16.25 2.04
C ALA A 273 18.32 -15.00 1.70
N THR A 274 18.90 -14.95 0.50
CA THR A 274 19.37 -13.70 -0.14
C THR A 274 18.53 -13.41 -1.37
N LEU A 275 17.81 -12.28 -1.37
CA LEU A 275 16.92 -11.88 -2.46
C LEU A 275 17.49 -10.63 -3.16
N PRO A 276 17.50 -10.55 -4.51
CA PRO A 276 17.99 -9.38 -5.25
C PRO A 276 17.29 -8.04 -4.99
N ALA A 277 16.14 -8.07 -4.30
CA ALA A 277 15.33 -6.90 -3.97
C ALA A 277 14.70 -7.08 -2.57
N GLN A 278 14.37 -6.00 -1.88
CA GLN A 278 13.88 -6.02 -0.49
C GLN A 278 12.66 -6.93 -0.29
N ALA A 279 12.63 -7.74 0.78
CA ALA A 279 11.42 -8.50 1.16
C ALA A 279 10.32 -7.58 1.74
N ALA A 280 9.07 -7.72 1.27
CA ALA A 280 8.00 -6.74 1.51
C ALA A 280 6.71 -7.30 2.15
N ASP A 281 6.24 -8.48 1.75
CA ASP A 281 5.27 -9.31 2.48
C ASP A 281 5.70 -10.78 2.37
N LEU A 282 5.26 -11.64 3.29
CA LEU A 282 5.53 -13.07 3.26
C LEU A 282 4.38 -13.92 3.81
N THR A 283 4.18 -15.09 3.21
CA THR A 283 3.09 -16.03 3.56
C THR A 283 3.52 -17.48 3.32
N VAL A 284 2.77 -18.42 3.89
CA VAL A 284 2.97 -19.86 3.64
C VAL A 284 1.99 -20.35 2.57
N HIS A 285 2.49 -21.05 1.56
CA HIS A 285 1.69 -21.67 0.51
C HIS A 285 2.34 -22.99 0.06
N GLU A 286 1.55 -24.06 -0.13
CA GLU A 286 2.00 -25.37 -0.61
C GLU A 286 3.28 -25.94 0.09
N GLY A 287 3.45 -25.68 1.39
CA GLY A 287 4.59 -26.18 2.19
C GLY A 287 5.89 -25.36 2.03
N ARG A 288 5.80 -24.14 1.48
CA ARG A 288 6.91 -23.20 1.26
C ARG A 288 6.54 -21.81 1.77
N ILE A 289 7.55 -20.98 2.06
CA ILE A 289 7.36 -19.55 2.24
C ILE A 289 7.44 -18.88 0.87
N PHE A 290 6.53 -17.96 0.60
CA PHE A 290 6.59 -17.04 -0.53
C PHE A 290 6.82 -15.62 -0.02
N VAL A 291 7.60 -14.85 -0.77
CA VAL A 291 7.96 -13.46 -0.47
C VAL A 291 7.61 -12.58 -1.66
N THR A 292 6.91 -11.48 -1.44
CA THR A 292 6.81 -10.37 -2.40
C THR A 292 7.96 -9.39 -2.16
N THR A 293 8.55 -8.83 -3.23
CA THR A 293 9.67 -7.90 -3.11
C THR A 293 9.38 -6.48 -3.58
N TRP A 294 10.21 -5.56 -3.08
CA TRP A 294 10.30 -4.16 -3.47
C TRP A 294 11.63 -3.86 -4.17
N PRO A 295 11.67 -2.91 -5.12
CA PRO A 295 12.88 -2.40 -5.75
C PRO A 295 13.79 -1.67 -4.75
N GLY A 296 14.92 -1.14 -5.25
CA GLY A 296 15.99 -0.55 -4.46
C GLY A 296 15.64 0.79 -3.79
N SER A 297 16.69 1.47 -3.31
CA SER A 297 16.59 2.70 -2.51
C SER A 297 15.88 3.86 -3.22
N ASP A 298 15.28 4.78 -2.45
CA ASP A 298 14.66 6.02 -2.96
C ASP A 298 15.62 6.92 -3.76
N ASN A 299 16.95 6.70 -3.65
CA ASN A 299 18.00 7.37 -4.42
C ASN A 299 17.86 7.26 -5.95
N GLU A 300 16.94 6.42 -6.46
CA GLU A 300 16.55 6.36 -7.88
C GLU A 300 16.14 7.73 -8.47
N LEU A 301 15.79 8.72 -7.64
CA LEU A 301 15.40 10.08 -8.06
C LEU A 301 16.53 11.12 -8.01
N GLY A 302 17.76 10.75 -7.63
CA GLY A 302 18.82 11.73 -7.31
C GLY A 302 20.27 11.34 -7.62
N GLY A 303 20.49 10.28 -8.39
CA GLY A 303 21.82 9.88 -8.86
C GLY A 303 21.96 10.00 -10.38
N GLU A 304 23.18 10.24 -10.87
CA GLU A 304 23.48 10.09 -12.30
C GLU A 304 23.13 8.67 -12.75
N ALA A 305 22.32 8.55 -13.80
CA ALA A 305 21.82 7.27 -14.29
C ALA A 305 22.93 6.48 -15.00
N ALA A 306 23.70 5.71 -14.24
CA ALA A 306 24.68 4.78 -14.80
C ALA A 306 24.01 3.83 -15.81
N PRO A 307 24.53 3.67 -17.05
CA PRO A 307 23.92 2.86 -18.10
C PRO A 307 24.18 1.36 -17.88
N ALA A 308 23.68 0.84 -16.77
CA ALA A 308 23.68 -0.58 -16.45
C ALA A 308 22.42 -1.26 -17.02
N PRO A 309 22.52 -2.50 -17.55
CA PRO A 309 21.34 -3.29 -17.91
C PRO A 309 20.48 -3.53 -16.66
N VAL A 310 19.16 -3.69 -16.88
CA VAL A 310 18.10 -3.72 -15.86
C VAL A 310 18.57 -4.39 -14.55
N PRO A 311 18.66 -3.64 -13.43
CA PRO A 311 19.16 -4.21 -12.18
C PRO A 311 18.22 -5.31 -11.69
N ALA A 312 18.77 -6.34 -11.04
CA ALA A 312 18.00 -7.50 -10.57
C ALA A 312 16.93 -7.17 -9.50
N SER A 313 16.89 -5.92 -9.04
CA SER A 313 16.02 -5.39 -7.99
C SER A 313 14.67 -4.88 -8.53
N ILE A 314 13.87 -5.72 -9.18
CA ILE A 314 12.49 -5.39 -9.59
C ILE A 314 11.44 -6.14 -8.74
N ALA A 315 10.22 -5.59 -8.67
CA ALA A 315 9.08 -6.19 -7.99
C ALA A 315 8.83 -7.65 -8.44
N SER A 316 8.98 -8.59 -7.51
CA SER A 316 9.02 -10.03 -7.78
C SER A 316 8.30 -10.86 -6.72
N VAL A 317 7.85 -12.05 -7.09
CA VAL A 317 7.46 -13.11 -6.15
C VAL A 317 8.56 -14.17 -6.12
N TRP A 318 9.07 -14.46 -4.92
CA TRP A 318 10.07 -15.48 -4.64
C TRP A 318 9.48 -16.61 -3.80
N MET A 319 10.02 -17.81 -3.96
CA MET A 319 9.56 -19.05 -3.34
C MET A 319 10.73 -19.80 -2.68
N SER A 320 10.57 -20.22 -1.43
CA SER A 320 11.58 -20.98 -0.69
C SER A 320 11.70 -22.44 -1.13
N PRO A 321 12.74 -23.15 -0.70
CA PRO A 321 12.73 -24.61 -0.51
C PRO A 321 11.50 -25.11 0.29
N LYS A 322 11.25 -26.42 0.29
CA LYS A 322 10.18 -26.99 1.13
C LYS A 322 10.61 -26.88 2.59
N LEU A 323 9.69 -26.43 3.44
CA LEU A 323 9.97 -26.22 4.86
C LEU A 323 10.33 -27.50 5.62
N SER A 324 9.91 -28.66 5.11
CA SER A 324 10.03 -29.96 5.77
C SER A 324 10.85 -30.98 4.95
N ASP A 325 11.89 -30.54 4.23
CA ASP A 325 12.80 -31.41 3.46
C ASP A 325 14.06 -31.80 4.28
N GLY A 326 13.90 -31.91 5.60
CA GLY A 326 15.00 -32.13 6.54
C GLY A 326 14.60 -31.79 7.99
N ALA A 327 15.27 -30.81 8.59
CA ALA A 327 14.86 -30.23 9.86
C ALA A 327 13.57 -29.39 9.71
N PRO A 328 12.81 -29.12 10.79
CA PRO A 328 11.63 -28.26 10.72
C PRO A 328 12.00 -26.82 10.37
N GLY A 329 11.44 -26.30 9.28
CA GLY A 329 11.71 -24.96 8.75
C GLY A 329 13.10 -24.77 8.13
N LEU A 330 13.28 -23.65 7.42
CA LEU A 330 14.49 -23.35 6.64
C LEU A 330 15.75 -23.19 7.51
N THR A 331 16.92 -23.57 7.00
CA THR A 331 18.24 -23.34 7.62
C THR A 331 19.04 -22.29 6.83
N PRO A 332 20.22 -21.84 7.31
CA PRO A 332 21.13 -21.02 6.50
C PRO A 332 21.59 -21.67 5.19
N ASP A 333 21.51 -23.00 5.08
CA ASP A 333 21.88 -23.74 3.86
C ASP A 333 20.87 -23.54 2.72
N ASP A 334 19.64 -23.13 3.04
CA ASP A 334 18.58 -22.81 2.06
C ASP A 334 18.80 -21.47 1.32
N ASP A 335 19.75 -20.64 1.75
CA ASP A 335 19.86 -19.22 1.36
C ASP A 335 19.89 -19.00 -0.17
N ALA A 336 20.61 -19.87 -0.88
CA ALA A 336 20.78 -19.85 -2.34
C ALA A 336 19.74 -20.69 -3.11
N ALA A 337 18.85 -21.41 -2.43
CA ALA A 337 17.89 -22.34 -3.04
C ALA A 337 16.50 -21.73 -3.29
N TRP A 338 16.34 -20.42 -3.06
CA TRP A 338 15.13 -19.66 -3.37
C TRP A 338 14.98 -19.39 -4.88
N GLN A 339 13.74 -19.40 -5.37
CA GLN A 339 13.42 -19.27 -6.80
C GLN A 339 12.51 -18.08 -7.07
N GLN A 340 12.85 -17.24 -8.05
CA GLN A 340 11.91 -16.25 -8.59
C GLN A 340 10.85 -16.98 -9.40
N VAL A 341 9.57 -16.79 -9.06
CA VAL A 341 8.44 -17.47 -9.73
C VAL A 341 7.55 -16.51 -10.52
N TRP A 342 7.67 -15.20 -10.28
CA TRP A 342 7.03 -14.14 -11.06
C TRP A 342 7.81 -12.83 -10.90
N ASN A 343 7.80 -11.96 -11.91
CA ASN A 343 8.30 -10.59 -11.81
C ASN A 343 7.45 -9.60 -12.64
N VAL A 344 7.55 -8.32 -12.29
CA VAL A 344 6.76 -7.22 -12.87
C VAL A 344 6.94 -7.05 -14.38
N ALA A 345 8.13 -7.33 -14.92
CA ALA A 345 8.40 -7.21 -16.36
C ALA A 345 7.65 -8.27 -17.21
N SER A 346 6.95 -9.22 -16.58
CA SER A 346 5.98 -10.08 -17.28
C SER A 346 4.65 -9.39 -17.59
N TYR A 347 4.37 -8.21 -17.02
CA TYR A 347 3.12 -7.46 -17.16
C TYR A 347 3.31 -5.98 -17.53
N GLU A 348 4.27 -5.29 -16.91
CA GLU A 348 4.56 -3.88 -17.19
C GLU A 348 5.48 -3.78 -18.42
N PRO A 349 5.02 -3.22 -19.55
CA PRO A 349 5.85 -3.03 -20.74
C PRO A 349 6.85 -1.87 -20.61
N ASP A 350 6.66 -0.94 -19.68
CA ASP A 350 7.52 0.23 -19.51
C ASP A 350 8.70 -0.03 -18.54
N ALA A 351 9.93 0.03 -19.05
CA ALA A 351 11.15 -0.30 -18.30
C ALA A 351 11.57 0.75 -17.25
N VAL A 352 10.95 1.93 -17.23
CA VAL A 352 11.12 2.95 -16.17
C VAL A 352 10.05 2.75 -15.10
N VAL A 353 8.77 2.68 -15.50
CA VAL A 353 7.64 2.49 -14.58
C VAL A 353 7.79 1.16 -13.82
N ALA A 354 8.28 0.09 -14.46
CA ALA A 354 8.53 -1.21 -13.82
C ALA A 354 9.52 -1.13 -12.63
N ARG A 355 10.44 -0.15 -12.61
CA ARG A 355 11.37 0.09 -11.48
C ARG A 355 10.66 0.74 -10.29
N SER A 356 9.56 1.45 -10.51
CA SER A 356 8.79 2.11 -9.45
C SER A 356 7.81 1.19 -8.70
N TYR A 357 7.47 0.03 -9.28
CA TYR A 357 6.52 -0.92 -8.70
C TYR A 357 7.05 -1.53 -7.39
N GLY A 358 6.29 -1.41 -6.31
CA GLY A 358 6.33 -2.38 -5.22
C GLY A 358 5.34 -3.53 -5.45
N LEU A 359 5.52 -4.62 -4.71
CA LEU A 359 4.45 -5.59 -4.45
C LEU A 359 3.93 -5.46 -3.01
N GLY A 360 2.71 -5.94 -2.80
CA GLY A 360 1.93 -5.73 -1.59
C GLY A 360 1.47 -7.01 -0.91
N GLY A 361 0.25 -6.92 -0.36
CA GLY A 361 -0.41 -7.97 0.42
C GLY A 361 -0.39 -9.33 -0.27
N LEU A 362 0.02 -10.35 0.48
CA LEU A 362 0.27 -11.71 -0.01
C LEU A 362 -0.47 -12.74 0.85
N ALA A 363 -1.23 -13.66 0.23
CA ALA A 363 -2.00 -14.68 0.96
C ALA A 363 -2.17 -16.00 0.19
N SER A 364 -2.24 -17.12 0.92
CA SER A 364 -2.65 -18.43 0.40
C SER A 364 -4.15 -18.65 0.60
N TYR A 365 -4.91 -18.89 -0.46
CA TYR A 365 -6.36 -19.06 -0.41
C TYR A 365 -6.88 -20.09 -1.43
N GLY A 366 -7.53 -21.15 -0.95
CA GLY A 366 -8.25 -22.12 -1.78
C GLY A 366 -7.41 -22.78 -2.90
N GLY A 367 -6.15 -23.11 -2.63
CA GLY A 367 -5.24 -23.73 -3.60
C GLY A 367 -4.61 -22.75 -4.61
N TYR A 368 -4.51 -21.47 -4.25
CA TYR A 368 -3.77 -20.45 -4.98
C TYR A 368 -3.04 -19.49 -4.01
N LEU A 369 -1.88 -19.00 -4.41
CA LEU A 369 -1.25 -17.80 -3.85
C LEU A 369 -1.88 -16.57 -4.52
N TYR A 370 -2.22 -15.53 -3.77
CA TYR A 370 -2.71 -14.24 -4.26
C TYR A 370 -1.73 -13.14 -3.86
N TRP A 371 -1.47 -12.20 -4.77
CA TRP A 371 -0.70 -10.98 -4.50
C TRP A 371 -1.27 -9.79 -5.28
N GLY A 372 -0.92 -8.59 -4.86
CA GLY A 372 -1.20 -7.37 -5.60
C GLY A 372 -0.02 -6.41 -5.66
N THR A 373 -0.09 -5.43 -6.55
CA THR A 373 0.94 -4.40 -6.72
C THR A 373 0.81 -3.26 -5.71
N MET A 374 1.83 -2.40 -5.66
CA MET A 374 1.89 -1.16 -4.91
C MET A 374 2.57 -0.08 -5.74
N HIS A 375 1.93 1.07 -5.92
CA HIS A 375 2.42 2.20 -6.68
C HIS A 375 2.48 3.43 -5.77
N VAL A 376 3.68 3.98 -5.54
CA VAL A 376 3.81 5.23 -4.76
C VAL A 376 3.26 6.37 -5.63
N PRO A 377 2.32 7.21 -5.12
CA PRO A 377 1.81 8.35 -5.89
C PRO A 377 2.95 9.21 -6.43
N MET A 378 2.84 9.62 -7.70
CA MET A 378 3.84 10.39 -8.47
C MET A 378 5.25 9.79 -8.64
N LYS A 379 5.71 8.77 -7.89
CA LYS A 379 7.11 8.25 -8.03
C LYS A 379 7.45 7.85 -9.47
N ALA A 380 6.54 7.14 -10.15
CA ALA A 380 6.72 6.75 -11.55
C ALA A 380 6.86 7.96 -12.48
N THR A 381 6.09 9.02 -12.21
CA THR A 381 6.11 10.29 -12.95
C THR A 381 7.43 11.04 -12.71
N SER A 382 7.84 11.24 -11.46
CA SER A 382 9.09 11.93 -11.12
C SER A 382 10.31 11.20 -11.68
N LEU A 383 10.34 9.87 -11.62
CA LEU A 383 11.41 9.06 -12.20
C LEU A 383 11.46 9.20 -13.73
N HIS A 384 10.31 9.18 -14.41
CA HIS A 384 10.26 9.31 -15.87
C HIS A 384 10.61 10.73 -16.33
N LEU A 385 10.19 11.78 -15.61
CA LEU A 385 10.57 13.16 -15.93
C LEU A 385 12.06 13.44 -15.66
N SER A 386 12.69 12.70 -14.73
CA SER A 386 14.13 12.75 -14.49
C SER A 386 14.95 12.07 -15.60
N ILE A 387 14.50 10.92 -16.11
CA ILE A 387 15.21 10.14 -17.13
C ILE A 387 14.95 10.68 -18.56
N TYR A 388 13.71 11.06 -18.84
CA TYR A 388 13.24 11.55 -20.15
C TYR A 388 12.50 12.89 -19.97
N PRO A 389 13.22 13.99 -19.67
CA PRO A 389 12.63 15.32 -19.48
C PRO A 389 11.95 15.83 -20.77
N PRO A 390 10.64 16.08 -20.78
CA PRO A 390 9.94 16.59 -21.97
C PRO A 390 10.25 18.06 -22.24
N VAL A 391 10.10 18.48 -23.49
CA VAL A 391 10.39 19.86 -23.94
C VAL A 391 9.24 20.86 -23.73
N ASP A 392 8.03 20.38 -23.38
CA ASP A 392 6.84 21.21 -23.18
C ASP A 392 5.85 20.64 -22.14
N GLU A 393 4.86 21.46 -21.74
CA GLU A 393 3.80 21.07 -20.79
C GLU A 393 2.93 19.91 -21.30
N ALA A 394 2.83 19.70 -22.63
CA ALA A 394 2.05 18.62 -23.22
C ALA A 394 2.73 17.26 -23.04
N GLY A 395 4.05 17.20 -23.22
CA GLY A 395 4.89 16.03 -22.93
C GLY A 395 4.96 15.71 -21.42
N ILE A 396 4.94 16.75 -20.56
CA ILE A 396 4.82 16.56 -19.10
C ILE A 396 3.45 15.99 -18.75
N THR A 397 2.37 16.55 -19.30
CA THR A 397 0.99 16.05 -19.13
C THR A 397 0.85 14.59 -19.59
N ALA A 398 1.39 14.26 -20.76
CA ALA A 398 1.37 12.91 -21.32
C ALA A 398 2.17 11.93 -20.44
N THR A 399 3.34 12.34 -19.95
CA THR A 399 4.16 11.54 -19.02
C THR A 399 3.44 11.31 -17.70
N ALA A 400 2.81 12.34 -17.12
CA ALA A 400 2.02 12.19 -15.91
C ALA A 400 0.87 11.19 -16.08
N GLN A 401 0.05 11.33 -17.13
CA GLN A 401 -1.06 10.42 -17.40
C GLN A 401 -0.56 8.99 -17.69
N ASN A 402 0.46 8.82 -18.52
CA ASN A 402 0.93 7.50 -18.93
C ASN A 402 1.80 6.78 -17.90
N THR A 403 2.30 7.45 -16.85
CA THR A 403 3.02 6.81 -15.75
C THR A 403 2.12 6.34 -14.59
N GLN A 404 0.84 6.76 -14.54
CA GLN A 404 -0.06 6.30 -13.48
C GLN A 404 -0.39 4.81 -13.61
N ARG A 405 -0.54 4.16 -12.45
CA ARG A 405 -0.96 2.75 -12.31
C ARG A 405 -1.82 2.58 -11.06
N ALA A 406 -3.01 2.01 -11.23
CA ALA A 406 -3.81 1.47 -10.13
C ALA A 406 -3.42 0.00 -9.87
N ILE A 407 -3.78 -0.55 -8.70
CA ILE A 407 -3.34 -1.89 -8.32
C ILE A 407 -3.79 -2.97 -9.30
N SER A 408 -2.87 -3.89 -9.60
CA SER A 408 -3.16 -5.12 -10.33
C SER A 408 -3.12 -6.29 -9.35
N ILE A 409 -4.16 -7.14 -9.39
CA ILE A 409 -4.32 -8.29 -8.49
C ILE A 409 -4.13 -9.58 -9.28
N TYR A 410 -3.27 -10.44 -8.76
CA TYR A 410 -2.86 -11.69 -9.36
C TYR A 410 -3.20 -12.87 -8.46
N ARG A 411 -3.15 -14.05 -9.06
CA ARG A 411 -2.94 -15.29 -8.31
C ARG A 411 -2.15 -16.30 -9.12
N GLY A 412 -1.61 -17.32 -8.46
CA GLY A 412 -1.00 -18.46 -9.13
C GLY A 412 -0.95 -19.71 -8.26
N LYS A 413 -0.48 -20.82 -8.84
CA LYS A 413 -0.32 -22.12 -8.17
C LYS A 413 0.60 -23.05 -8.94
N GLY A 414 1.04 -24.15 -8.32
CA GLY A 414 1.88 -25.16 -8.97
C GLY A 414 3.28 -24.65 -9.32
N PHE A 415 3.77 -23.68 -8.54
CA PHE A 415 5.02 -22.98 -8.77
C PHE A 415 6.24 -23.92 -8.74
N GLY A 416 7.30 -23.55 -9.47
CA GLY A 416 8.49 -24.40 -9.60
C GLY A 416 8.25 -25.71 -10.36
N SER A 417 7.23 -25.74 -11.24
CA SER A 417 6.91 -26.91 -12.07
C SER A 417 6.39 -26.50 -13.45
N SER A 418 6.38 -27.42 -14.41
CA SER A 418 5.75 -27.23 -15.72
C SER A 418 4.23 -27.03 -15.69
N LYS A 419 3.61 -27.10 -14.50
CA LYS A 419 2.19 -26.79 -14.26
C LYS A 419 1.97 -25.41 -13.63
N GLN A 420 3.03 -24.62 -13.45
CA GLN A 420 2.95 -23.26 -12.92
C GLN A 420 2.01 -22.41 -13.78
N LYS A 421 1.01 -21.79 -13.15
CA LYS A 421 0.12 -20.82 -13.81
C LYS A 421 -0.09 -19.59 -12.96
N VAL A 422 -0.11 -18.43 -13.61
CA VAL A 422 -0.55 -17.15 -13.06
C VAL A 422 -1.82 -16.70 -13.80
N ASP A 423 -2.85 -16.27 -13.06
CA ASP A 423 -4.04 -15.60 -13.57
C ASP A 423 -3.97 -14.12 -13.15
N LEU A 424 -4.15 -13.18 -14.08
CA LEU A 424 -4.51 -11.79 -13.75
C LEU A 424 -6.00 -11.75 -13.39
N LEU A 425 -6.34 -11.15 -12.25
CA LEU A 425 -7.73 -11.04 -11.79
C LEU A 425 -8.31 -9.65 -12.06
N TYR A 426 -7.52 -8.63 -11.71
CA TYR A 426 -7.82 -7.21 -11.92
C TYR A 426 -6.54 -6.53 -12.43
N GLY A 427 -6.65 -5.75 -13.51
CA GLY A 427 -5.51 -5.13 -14.19
C GLY A 427 -5.89 -4.71 -15.61
N SER A 428 -4.90 -4.53 -16.50
CA SER A 428 -5.11 -4.09 -17.88
C SER A 428 -4.60 -5.11 -18.90
N THR A 429 -5.26 -5.19 -20.07
CA THR A 429 -4.77 -5.94 -21.24
C THR A 429 -3.61 -5.24 -21.94
N GLU A 430 -3.57 -3.91 -21.84
CA GLU A 430 -2.57 -3.05 -22.47
C GLU A 430 -2.19 -1.93 -21.50
N LEU A 431 -0.96 -1.45 -21.59
CA LEU A 431 -0.45 -0.31 -20.82
C LEU A 431 0.35 0.62 -21.73
N PRO A 432 0.36 1.93 -21.46
CA PRO A 432 1.25 2.85 -22.16
C PRO A 432 2.69 2.67 -21.69
N ALA A 433 3.62 2.59 -22.65
CA ALA A 433 5.06 2.56 -22.44
C ALA A 433 5.76 3.58 -23.33
N PHE A 434 6.82 4.19 -22.81
CA PHE A 434 7.65 5.14 -23.55
C PHE A 434 8.71 4.41 -24.35
N ASP A 435 8.78 4.74 -25.64
CA ASP A 435 9.82 4.33 -26.57
C ASP A 435 10.72 5.54 -26.79
N PRO A 436 11.97 5.56 -26.28
CA PRO A 436 12.87 6.71 -26.41
C PRO A 436 13.54 6.81 -27.79
N GLU A 437 13.56 5.74 -28.58
CA GLU A 437 14.18 5.73 -29.93
C GLU A 437 13.20 6.24 -31.00
N ALA A 438 11.89 6.11 -30.74
CA ALA A 438 10.83 6.65 -31.58
C ALA A 438 11.01 8.13 -31.94
N ASN A 439 10.42 8.54 -33.06
CA ASN A 439 10.50 9.90 -33.61
C ASN A 439 11.95 10.42 -33.82
N GLY A 440 12.93 9.52 -33.96
CA GLY A 440 14.34 9.87 -34.16
C GLY A 440 15.07 10.30 -32.88
N GLY A 441 14.75 9.67 -31.75
CA GLY A 441 15.33 10.01 -30.44
C GLY A 441 14.60 11.10 -29.65
N VAL A 442 13.49 11.63 -30.18
CA VAL A 442 12.57 12.52 -29.43
C VAL A 442 11.66 11.72 -28.49
N GLY A 443 11.44 10.45 -28.82
CA GLY A 443 10.62 9.51 -28.07
C GLY A 443 9.12 9.57 -28.37
N ALA A 444 8.38 8.56 -27.91
CA ALA A 444 6.93 8.46 -28.06
C ALA A 444 6.30 7.57 -26.98
N TRP A 445 5.15 7.98 -26.44
CA TRP A 445 4.27 7.09 -25.70
C TRP A 445 3.48 6.20 -26.67
N THR A 446 3.54 4.87 -26.48
CA THR A 446 2.78 3.90 -27.28
C THR A 446 2.06 2.91 -26.37
N THR A 447 0.89 2.44 -26.80
CA THR A 447 0.16 1.38 -26.08
C THR A 447 0.76 0.01 -26.43
N LYS A 448 1.09 -0.80 -25.43
CA LYS A 448 1.66 -2.15 -25.59
C LYS A 448 0.83 -3.17 -24.82
N SER A 449 0.72 -4.40 -25.36
CA SER A 449 0.14 -5.56 -24.67
C SER A 449 0.86 -5.87 -23.35
N THR A 450 0.12 -6.15 -22.28
CA THR A 450 0.65 -6.72 -21.03
C THR A 450 0.81 -8.24 -21.11
N ASN A 451 0.33 -8.87 -22.18
CA ASN A 451 0.21 -10.32 -22.39
C ASN A 451 -0.75 -11.04 -21.42
N TYR A 452 -1.50 -10.29 -20.62
CA TYR A 452 -2.57 -10.82 -19.76
C TYR A 452 -3.95 -10.35 -20.22
N THR A 453 -4.99 -11.06 -19.79
CA THR A 453 -6.38 -10.59 -19.81
C THR A 453 -6.93 -10.71 -18.40
N PRO A 454 -7.42 -9.61 -17.77
CA PRO A 454 -7.91 -9.66 -16.41
C PRO A 454 -9.22 -10.46 -16.34
N LYS A 455 -9.32 -11.36 -15.36
CA LYS A 455 -10.45 -12.29 -15.27
C LYS A 455 -11.77 -11.62 -14.83
N TYR A 456 -11.71 -10.54 -14.06
CA TYR A 456 -12.90 -9.98 -13.38
C TYR A 456 -13.15 -8.48 -13.60
N GLY A 457 -12.13 -7.68 -13.89
CA GLY A 457 -12.29 -6.24 -14.08
C GLY A 457 -10.99 -5.48 -14.31
N PRO A 458 -11.06 -4.15 -14.47
CA PRO A 458 -9.89 -3.29 -14.65
C PRO A 458 -8.98 -3.26 -13.40
N ALA A 459 -7.83 -2.59 -13.51
CA ALA A 459 -6.98 -2.26 -12.37
C ALA A 459 -7.75 -1.49 -11.28
N GLY A 460 -7.25 -1.51 -10.05
CA GLY A 460 -7.87 -0.81 -8.92
C GLY A 460 -9.24 -1.32 -8.48
N PHE A 461 -9.63 -2.52 -8.93
CA PHE A 461 -11.00 -3.06 -8.87
C PHE A 461 -12.05 -2.18 -9.59
N GLY A 462 -11.64 -1.17 -10.37
CA GLY A 462 -12.50 -0.12 -10.94
C GLY A 462 -12.17 1.28 -10.44
N ASN A 463 -11.63 1.42 -9.24
CA ASN A 463 -11.21 2.70 -8.66
C ASN A 463 -9.75 3.03 -9.09
N PRO A 464 -9.50 4.07 -9.90
CA PRO A 464 -8.15 4.40 -10.37
C PRO A 464 -7.23 4.95 -9.27
N TYR A 465 -7.76 5.35 -8.12
CA TYR A 465 -6.99 5.85 -6.98
C TYR A 465 -6.61 4.75 -5.98
N ASN A 466 -7.07 3.50 -6.16
CA ASN A 466 -6.51 2.34 -5.45
C ASN A 466 -5.06 2.09 -5.89
N ASN A 467 -4.07 2.60 -5.15
CA ASN A 467 -2.66 2.56 -5.52
C ASN A 467 -1.84 1.50 -4.76
N TYR A 468 -2.27 1.07 -3.56
CA TYR A 468 -1.60 0.02 -2.81
C TYR A 468 -2.49 -1.18 -2.48
N THR A 469 -1.95 -2.38 -2.63
CA THR A 469 -2.50 -3.59 -1.99
C THR A 469 -1.81 -3.74 -0.64
N TRP A 470 -2.39 -3.25 0.46
CA TRP A 470 -1.66 -3.16 1.73
C TRP A 470 -1.60 -4.45 2.55
N LYS A 471 -2.73 -5.15 2.70
CA LYS A 471 -2.74 -6.47 3.33
C LYS A 471 -3.82 -7.36 2.74
N MET A 472 -3.52 -8.66 2.72
CA MET A 472 -4.49 -9.72 2.45
C MET A 472 -4.63 -10.62 3.68
N ALA A 473 -5.84 -11.12 3.94
CA ALA A 473 -6.13 -12.04 5.04
C ALA A 473 -7.29 -12.98 4.70
N VAL A 474 -7.26 -14.22 5.17
CA VAL A 474 -8.35 -15.20 4.96
C VAL A 474 -9.12 -15.38 6.25
N ALA A 475 -10.42 -15.10 6.24
CA ALA A 475 -11.32 -15.23 7.38
C ALA A 475 -12.71 -15.66 6.92
N GLY A 476 -13.41 -16.48 7.70
CA GLY A 476 -14.78 -16.93 7.37
C GLY A 476 -14.93 -17.59 5.99
N GLY A 477 -13.87 -18.22 5.46
CA GLY A 477 -13.84 -18.82 4.12
C GLY A 477 -13.66 -17.84 2.95
N LYS A 478 -13.47 -16.55 3.22
CA LYS A 478 -13.34 -15.45 2.24
C LYS A 478 -11.92 -14.86 2.30
N LEU A 479 -11.38 -14.41 1.17
CA LEU A 479 -10.09 -13.71 1.11
C LEU A 479 -10.34 -12.21 1.05
N TYR A 480 -9.96 -11.49 2.11
CA TYR A 480 -10.05 -10.05 2.21
C TYR A 480 -8.79 -9.38 1.64
N VAL A 481 -8.98 -8.22 1.00
CA VAL A 481 -7.93 -7.38 0.43
C VAL A 481 -8.18 -5.94 0.87
N GLY A 482 -7.27 -5.40 1.68
CA GLY A 482 -7.29 -4.01 2.11
C GLY A 482 -6.34 -3.16 1.27
N THR A 483 -6.82 -2.03 0.78
CA THR A 483 -6.04 -1.15 -0.11
C THR A 483 -5.51 0.09 0.62
N MET A 484 -4.77 0.93 -0.13
CA MET A 484 -4.80 2.38 0.05
C MET A 484 -5.48 2.99 -1.18
N ASP A 485 -6.34 3.97 -0.91
CA ASP A 485 -6.79 4.98 -1.86
C ASP A 485 -6.02 6.29 -1.59
N TRP A 486 -5.74 7.09 -2.62
CA TRP A 486 -5.07 8.39 -2.45
C TRP A 486 -5.83 9.58 -3.04
N SER A 487 -7.09 9.41 -3.43
CA SER A 487 -7.92 10.47 -4.03
C SER A 487 -8.04 11.71 -3.15
N TYR A 488 -8.21 11.54 -1.83
CA TYR A 488 -8.28 12.64 -0.85
C TYR A 488 -6.97 13.46 -0.77
N LEU A 489 -5.83 12.88 -1.16
CA LEU A 489 -4.55 13.56 -1.23
C LEU A 489 -4.16 13.99 -2.64
N ALA A 490 -4.93 13.61 -3.66
CA ALA A 490 -4.49 13.71 -5.05
C ALA A 490 -4.26 15.15 -5.50
N LYS A 491 -5.12 16.07 -5.02
CA LYS A 491 -4.99 17.50 -5.27
C LYS A 491 -3.69 18.06 -4.69
N GLU A 492 -3.46 17.93 -3.39
CA GLU A 492 -2.26 18.44 -2.73
C GLU A 492 -0.97 17.78 -3.22
N PHE A 493 -0.97 16.47 -3.49
CA PHE A 493 0.19 15.80 -4.10
C PHE A 493 0.44 16.30 -5.53
N GLY A 494 -0.61 16.51 -6.33
CA GLY A 494 -0.47 17.13 -7.65
C GLY A 494 0.13 18.53 -7.56
N GLN A 495 -0.37 19.39 -6.66
CA GLN A 495 0.16 20.74 -6.44
C GLN A 495 1.60 20.74 -5.89
N GLN A 496 1.94 19.83 -4.97
CA GLN A 496 3.30 19.68 -4.44
C GLN A 496 4.30 19.22 -5.52
N THR A 497 3.95 18.19 -6.31
CA THR A 497 4.80 17.71 -7.40
C THR A 497 4.93 18.73 -8.53
N ALA A 498 3.86 19.49 -8.85
CA ALA A 498 3.95 20.61 -9.78
C ALA A 498 4.93 21.68 -9.29
N ALA A 499 4.80 22.14 -8.04
CA ALA A 499 5.71 23.13 -7.46
C ALA A 499 7.17 22.67 -7.40
N GLN A 500 7.41 21.40 -7.02
CA GLN A 500 8.74 20.79 -6.98
C GLN A 500 9.41 20.77 -8.36
N LEU A 501 8.65 20.51 -9.42
CA LEU A 501 9.12 20.46 -10.80
C LEU A 501 9.17 21.84 -11.48
N GLY A 502 8.86 22.93 -10.76
CA GLY A 502 8.84 24.30 -11.29
C GLY A 502 7.67 24.59 -12.24
N LEU A 503 6.58 23.83 -12.14
CA LEU A 503 5.44 23.87 -13.07
C LEU A 503 4.34 24.83 -12.61
N SER A 504 3.43 25.15 -13.53
CA SER A 504 2.27 25.99 -13.27
C SER A 504 1.29 25.33 -12.25
N PRO A 505 0.62 26.09 -11.36
CA PRO A 505 -0.38 25.52 -10.43
C PRO A 505 -1.54 24.81 -11.16
N GLN A 506 -1.84 25.20 -12.39
CA GLN A 506 -2.80 24.52 -13.26
C GLN A 506 -2.37 23.08 -13.57
N MET A 507 -1.08 22.82 -13.69
CA MET A 507 -0.54 21.47 -13.86
C MET A 507 -0.78 20.61 -12.61
N GLY A 508 -0.83 21.19 -11.41
CA GLY A 508 -1.13 20.43 -10.19
C GLY A 508 -2.52 19.76 -10.22
N ASP A 509 -3.52 20.44 -10.78
CA ASP A 509 -4.86 19.87 -10.96
C ASP A 509 -4.91 18.82 -12.08
N VAL A 510 -3.99 18.89 -13.06
CA VAL A 510 -3.80 17.85 -14.10
C VAL A 510 -3.14 16.61 -13.50
N LEU A 511 -2.11 16.77 -12.67
CA LEU A 511 -1.44 15.68 -11.94
C LEU A 511 -2.42 14.95 -11.00
N ALA A 512 -3.25 15.72 -10.26
CA ALA A 512 -4.28 15.17 -9.39
C ALA A 512 -5.28 14.28 -10.12
N LYS A 513 -5.69 14.67 -11.33
CA LYS A 513 -6.67 13.95 -12.18
C LYS A 513 -6.05 12.87 -13.05
N ALA A 514 -4.72 12.80 -13.15
CA ALA A 514 -4.00 11.88 -14.01
C ALA A 514 -4.41 10.40 -13.87
N PRO A 515 -4.74 9.84 -12.68
CA PRO A 515 -5.15 8.44 -12.55
C PRO A 515 -6.48 8.13 -13.25
N ALA A 516 -7.47 9.01 -13.08
CA ALA A 516 -8.78 8.86 -13.73
C ALA A 516 -8.67 9.02 -15.25
N VAL A 517 -7.87 9.98 -15.73
CA VAL A 517 -7.59 10.14 -17.16
C VAL A 517 -6.83 8.92 -17.72
N ALA A 518 -5.89 8.35 -16.97
CA ALA A 518 -5.14 7.17 -17.38
C ALA A 518 -6.02 5.92 -17.51
N ALA A 519 -7.02 5.76 -16.64
CA ALA A 519 -7.97 4.66 -16.67
C ALA A 519 -9.01 4.76 -17.80
N ALA A 520 -9.26 5.97 -18.34
CA ALA A 520 -10.12 6.14 -19.49
C ALA A 520 -9.48 5.54 -20.78
N PRO A 521 -10.28 4.97 -21.71
CA PRO A 521 -9.78 4.43 -22.97
C PRO A 521 -8.98 5.47 -23.76
N ALA A 522 -7.86 5.07 -24.36
CA ALA A 522 -6.87 5.98 -24.94
C ALA A 522 -7.47 7.05 -25.88
N GLY A 523 -8.39 6.66 -26.77
CA GLY A 523 -9.07 7.57 -27.70
C GLY A 523 -10.16 8.47 -27.10
N ALA A 524 -10.48 8.31 -25.81
CA ALA A 524 -11.51 9.08 -25.09
C ALA A 524 -10.93 9.99 -23.98
N ARG A 525 -9.64 9.83 -23.62
CA ARG A 525 -9.01 10.53 -22.48
C ARG A 525 -9.17 12.04 -22.48
N ALA A 526 -9.10 12.68 -23.64
CA ALA A 526 -9.23 14.14 -23.79
C ALA A 526 -10.65 14.68 -23.53
N THR A 527 -11.67 13.80 -23.53
CA THR A 527 -13.08 14.15 -23.28
C THR A 527 -13.72 13.24 -22.22
N ALA A 528 -12.89 12.61 -21.38
CA ALA A 528 -13.37 11.72 -20.34
C ALA A 528 -13.96 12.55 -19.18
N GLU A 529 -15.26 12.38 -18.93
CA GLU A 529 -15.87 12.84 -17.69
C GLU A 529 -15.28 12.05 -16.52
N ILE A 530 -14.72 12.75 -15.54
CA ILE A 530 -14.12 12.17 -14.35
C ILE A 530 -15.17 12.25 -13.24
N PRO A 531 -15.68 11.11 -12.73
CA PRO A 531 -16.56 11.10 -11.56
C PRO A 531 -15.89 11.75 -10.35
N GLU A 532 -16.70 12.34 -9.47
CA GLU A 532 -16.23 12.76 -8.16
C GLU A 532 -15.70 11.53 -7.38
N ALA A 533 -14.59 11.72 -6.66
CA ALA A 533 -13.95 10.63 -5.95
C ALA A 533 -14.73 10.28 -4.67
N VAL A 534 -14.97 8.98 -4.47
CA VAL A 534 -15.36 8.46 -3.15
C VAL A 534 -14.09 8.37 -2.31
N TYR A 535 -14.15 8.90 -1.08
CA TYR A 535 -12.98 9.02 -0.21
C TYR A 535 -12.91 7.90 0.82
N GLY A 536 -11.69 7.41 1.05
CA GLY A 536 -11.37 6.41 2.07
C GLY A 536 -10.80 5.14 1.48
N GLY A 537 -10.23 4.31 2.35
CA GLY A 537 -9.58 3.06 1.96
C GLY A 537 -10.57 1.95 1.63
N ASP A 538 -10.44 1.38 0.44
CA ASP A 538 -11.28 0.27 0.00
C ASP A 538 -10.93 -1.04 0.73
N LEU A 539 -11.97 -1.80 1.03
CA LEU A 539 -11.91 -3.16 1.55
C LEU A 539 -12.73 -4.07 0.64
N TYR A 540 -12.06 -5.03 -0.01
CA TYR A 540 -12.69 -6.02 -0.86
C TYR A 540 -12.63 -7.41 -0.23
N ALA A 541 -13.53 -8.32 -0.64
CA ALA A 541 -13.42 -9.73 -0.34
C ALA A 541 -13.72 -10.61 -1.57
N PHE A 542 -12.88 -11.59 -1.85
CA PHE A 542 -13.21 -12.70 -2.75
C PHE A 542 -14.04 -13.74 -1.98
N PRO A 543 -15.32 -13.98 -2.34
CA PRO A 543 -16.17 -14.95 -1.66
C PRO A 543 -15.90 -16.41 -2.09
N SER A 544 -15.10 -16.61 -3.14
CA SER A 544 -14.55 -17.91 -3.53
C SER A 544 -13.42 -17.73 -4.56
N THR A 545 -12.62 -18.77 -4.80
CA THR A 545 -11.63 -18.78 -5.89
C THR A 545 -12.23 -18.83 -7.31
N LYS A 546 -13.56 -18.74 -7.47
CA LYS A 546 -14.23 -18.75 -8.78
C LYS A 546 -14.99 -17.46 -9.12
N LYS A 547 -15.32 -16.63 -8.13
CA LYS A 547 -16.06 -15.36 -8.28
C LYS A 547 -15.11 -14.15 -8.26
N ALA A 548 -15.59 -13.03 -8.81
CA ALA A 548 -15.03 -11.70 -8.61
C ALA A 548 -15.03 -11.32 -7.12
N ALA A 549 -14.24 -10.32 -6.75
CA ALA A 549 -14.33 -9.72 -5.41
C ALA A 549 -15.59 -8.85 -5.28
N THR A 550 -16.09 -8.72 -4.05
CA THR A 550 -17.17 -7.81 -3.67
C THR A 550 -16.62 -6.73 -2.75
N THR A 551 -17.03 -5.47 -2.95
CA THR A 551 -16.78 -4.38 -2.00
C THR A 551 -17.41 -4.71 -0.64
N ILE A 552 -16.69 -4.41 0.44
CA ILE A 552 -17.12 -4.53 1.84
C ILE A 552 -17.23 -3.12 2.45
N SER A 553 -16.34 -2.22 2.06
CA SER A 553 -16.44 -0.76 2.23
C SER A 553 -15.56 -0.10 1.17
N ASP A 554 -16.00 1.07 0.73
CA ASP A 554 -15.34 2.02 -0.17
C ASP A 554 -15.21 3.42 0.49
N THR A 555 -15.38 3.46 1.81
CA THR A 555 -15.57 4.68 2.63
C THR A 555 -14.73 4.62 3.90
N GLY A 556 -13.52 4.06 3.78
CA GLY A 556 -12.56 3.94 4.90
C GLY A 556 -13.07 3.15 6.10
N VAL A 557 -14.00 2.21 5.85
CA VAL A 557 -14.64 1.34 6.87
C VAL A 557 -15.46 2.15 7.91
N GLY A 558 -15.98 3.32 7.52
CA GLY A 558 -16.87 4.17 8.32
C GLY A 558 -16.31 5.55 8.64
N ASN A 559 -15.04 5.81 8.33
CA ASN A 559 -14.38 7.11 8.42
C ASN A 559 -13.63 7.35 7.10
N TYR A 560 -14.10 8.28 6.27
CA TYR A 560 -13.54 8.50 4.93
C TYR A 560 -12.12 9.08 4.92
N LEU A 561 -11.61 9.56 6.07
CA LEU A 561 -10.21 9.98 6.24
C LEU A 561 -9.27 8.80 6.51
N ASN A 562 -9.80 7.61 6.83
CA ASN A 562 -9.05 6.35 6.84
C ASN A 562 -8.73 5.92 5.40
N TYR A 563 -7.78 6.58 4.74
CA TYR A 563 -7.42 6.34 3.33
C TYR A 563 -6.84 4.95 3.00
N GLY A 564 -6.75 4.03 3.96
CA GLY A 564 -6.41 2.64 3.66
C GLY A 564 -6.47 1.68 4.86
N VAL A 565 -6.75 0.41 4.54
CA VAL A 565 -6.76 -0.70 5.51
C VAL A 565 -5.34 -1.28 5.59
N ARG A 566 -4.50 -0.66 6.42
CA ARG A 566 -3.05 -0.91 6.44
C ARG A 566 -2.67 -2.29 7.01
N ASN A 567 -3.39 -2.80 8.00
CA ASN A 567 -3.05 -4.09 8.63
C ASN A 567 -4.30 -4.95 8.90
N MET A 568 -4.12 -6.27 9.02
CA MET A 568 -5.20 -7.24 9.25
C MET A 568 -4.67 -8.41 10.09
N VAL A 569 -5.38 -8.78 11.15
CA VAL A 569 -5.14 -10.00 11.93
C VAL A 569 -6.45 -10.73 12.18
N VAL A 570 -6.46 -12.06 12.02
CA VAL A 570 -7.67 -12.89 11.99
C VAL A 570 -7.88 -13.67 13.29
N ASP A 571 -9.14 -13.86 13.65
CA ASP A 571 -9.64 -14.67 14.76
C ASP A 571 -10.91 -15.42 14.31
N GLY A 572 -10.70 -16.55 13.62
CA GLY A 572 -11.76 -17.35 13.01
C GLY A 572 -12.49 -16.64 11.85
N SER A 573 -13.69 -16.13 12.13
CA SER A 573 -14.47 -15.26 11.22
C SER A 573 -14.38 -13.78 11.56
N THR A 574 -13.69 -13.40 12.65
CA THR A 574 -13.40 -12.01 12.99
C THR A 574 -12.09 -11.58 12.35
N ILE A 575 -12.03 -10.34 11.89
CA ILE A 575 -10.79 -9.66 11.48
C ILE A 575 -10.65 -8.40 12.35
N TYR A 576 -9.46 -8.17 12.85
CA TYR A 576 -9.05 -6.89 13.44
C TYR A 576 -8.28 -6.13 12.35
N LEU A 577 -8.81 -4.96 11.98
CA LEU A 577 -8.27 -4.07 10.97
C LEU A 577 -7.46 -2.97 11.65
N GLY A 578 -6.25 -2.75 11.16
CA GLY A 578 -5.44 -1.58 11.50
C GLY A 578 -5.55 -0.54 10.40
N MET A 579 -6.19 0.58 10.69
CA MET A 579 -6.42 1.66 9.73
C MET A 579 -5.22 2.62 9.68
N ALA A 580 -5.14 3.38 8.59
CA ALA A 580 -4.22 4.48 8.43
C ALA A 580 -4.99 5.74 8.01
N ASN A 581 -4.68 6.86 8.66
CA ASN A 581 -5.39 8.13 8.53
C ASN A 581 -4.41 9.27 8.88
N PRO A 582 -3.92 10.06 7.90
CA PRO A 582 -2.88 11.04 8.10
C PRO A 582 -3.39 12.45 8.42
N MET A 583 -4.70 12.63 8.64
CA MET A 583 -5.35 13.94 8.73
C MET A 583 -5.14 14.55 10.12
N ASN A 584 -3.88 14.90 10.40
CA ASN A 584 -3.40 15.17 11.76
C ASN A 584 -3.97 16.42 12.42
N LEU A 585 -4.73 17.27 11.70
CA LEU A 585 -5.44 18.43 12.26
C LEU A 585 -6.93 18.14 12.55
N ARG A 586 -7.50 17.03 12.07
CA ARG A 586 -8.90 16.65 12.37
C ARG A 586 -8.98 16.02 13.76
N THR A 587 -9.36 16.83 14.74
CA THR A 587 -9.40 16.42 16.16
C THR A 587 -10.58 16.99 16.95
N ASP A 588 -11.53 17.67 16.30
CA ASP A 588 -12.71 18.22 16.96
C ASP A 588 -13.89 17.23 16.80
N PRO A 589 -14.35 16.56 17.88
CA PRO A 589 -15.46 15.60 17.80
C PRO A 589 -16.85 16.29 17.77
N ASN A 590 -16.90 17.61 17.54
CA ASN A 590 -18.12 18.41 17.51
C ASN A 590 -18.43 19.02 16.13
N ASP A 591 -17.61 18.78 15.10
CA ASP A 591 -17.94 19.10 13.70
C ASP A 591 -18.49 17.87 12.95
N ASP A 592 -18.99 18.07 11.73
CA ASP A 592 -19.57 17.00 10.90
C ASP A 592 -18.50 16.19 10.12
N VAL A 593 -17.22 16.27 10.50
CA VAL A 593 -16.09 15.62 9.81
C VAL A 593 -15.44 14.55 10.70
N PRO A 594 -15.23 13.31 10.22
CA PRO A 594 -14.54 12.27 10.98
C PRO A 594 -13.13 12.69 11.42
N GLU A 595 -12.67 12.20 12.58
CA GLU A 595 -11.37 12.63 13.12
C GLU A 595 -10.20 11.85 12.52
N GLY A 596 -9.01 12.43 12.61
CA GLY A 596 -7.75 11.89 12.12
C GLY A 596 -7.15 10.78 12.98
N GLY A 597 -5.99 10.27 12.55
CA GLY A 597 -5.21 9.30 13.33
C GLY A 597 -5.75 7.87 13.29
N TRP A 598 -4.90 6.92 13.67
CA TRP A 598 -5.15 5.48 13.50
C TRP A 598 -6.41 4.98 14.20
N GLU A 599 -7.01 3.94 13.63
CA GLU A 599 -8.14 3.21 14.22
C GLU A 599 -7.88 1.71 14.24
N LEU A 600 -8.39 1.05 15.28
CA LEU A 600 -8.49 -0.40 15.41
C LEU A 600 -9.97 -0.78 15.26
N ILE A 601 -10.33 -1.42 14.15
CA ILE A 601 -11.73 -1.79 13.84
C ILE A 601 -11.87 -3.31 13.88
N LYS A 602 -12.93 -3.79 14.54
CA LYS A 602 -13.37 -5.18 14.49
C LYS A 602 -14.37 -5.36 13.37
N LEU A 603 -14.04 -6.22 12.42
CA LEU A 603 -14.94 -6.68 11.37
C LEU A 603 -15.35 -8.12 11.68
N LYS A 604 -16.65 -8.39 11.82
CA LYS A 604 -17.15 -9.77 11.71
C LYS A 604 -17.41 -10.04 10.24
N ALA A 605 -16.78 -11.07 9.68
CA ALA A 605 -17.15 -11.56 8.35
C ALA A 605 -18.62 -12.01 8.39
N GLY A 606 -19.46 -11.38 7.56
CA GLY A 606 -20.81 -11.86 7.32
C GLY A 606 -20.74 -13.31 6.83
N CYS A 607 -21.59 -14.19 7.38
CA CYS A 607 -21.61 -15.61 7.05
C CYS A 607 -22.09 -15.83 5.61
#